data_AF-A0A8T7BUP7-F1
#
_entry.id   AF-A0A8T7BUP7-F1
#
_cell.length_a   1.000
_cell.length_b   1.000
_cell.length_c   1.000
_cell.angle_alpha   90.00
_cell.angle_beta   90.00
_cell.angle_gamma   90.00
#
_symmetry.space_group_name_H-M   'P 1'
#
loop_
_entity.id
_entity.type
_entity.pdbx_description
1 polymer ?
#
loop_
_entity_poly.entity_id
_entity_poly.type
_entity_poly.pdbx_seq_one_letter_code
_entity_poly.pdbx_strand_id
1 'polypeptide(L)'
;MRYLLLLSVVFSLSVSASETITVNSQSNKTAVVELYTSEGCSSCPPADRWLEALIATASGELDVLALAFHVDYWDYIGWKDRFA
;
A
#
# COMPACT_ATOMS: atom_id res chain seq x y z
N MET A 1 43.94 3.84 43.61
CA MET A 1 43.63 2.66 42.77
C MET A 1 42.37 1.89 43.16
N ARG A 2 42.02 1.74 44.46
CA ARG A 2 40.82 0.99 44.88
C ARG A 2 39.47 1.70 44.65
N TYR A 3 39.45 3.04 44.65
CA TYR A 3 38.23 3.84 44.41
C TYR A 3 37.89 4.06 42.91
N LEU A 4 38.87 3.93 42.02
CA LEU A 4 38.69 4.08 40.56
C LEU A 4 37.91 2.90 39.95
N LEU A 5 38.02 1.72 40.55
CA LEU A 5 37.25 0.53 40.18
C LEU A 5 35.79 0.58 40.66
N LEU A 6 35.49 1.36 41.70
CA LEU A 6 34.12 1.47 42.24
C LEU A 6 33.26 2.44 41.43
N LEU A 7 33.84 3.48 40.83
CA LEU A 7 33.10 4.44 39.99
C LEU A 7 32.65 3.85 38.65
N SER A 8 33.39 2.89 38.07
CA SER A 8 33.01 2.28 36.79
C SER A 8 31.82 1.32 36.91
N VAL A 9 31.58 0.74 38.08
CA VAL A 9 30.49 -0.21 38.32
C VAL A 9 29.13 0.48 38.36
N VAL A 10 29.07 1.73 38.83
CA VAL A 10 27.81 2.47 38.98
C VAL A 10 27.28 3.00 37.65
N PHE A 11 28.17 3.28 36.68
CA PHE A 11 27.79 3.82 35.36
C PHE A 11 27.09 2.80 34.45
N SER A 12 27.26 1.50 34.70
CA SER A 12 26.74 0.44 33.83
C SER A 12 25.27 0.04 34.10
N LEU A 13 24.61 0.61 35.11
CA LEU A 13 23.28 0.16 35.56
C LEU A 13 22.10 0.93 34.96
N SER A 14 22.32 1.90 34.07
CA SER A 14 21.24 2.70 33.45
C SER A 14 20.94 2.32 32.00
N VAL A 15 20.99 1.02 31.67
CA VAL A 15 20.42 0.54 30.40
C VAL A 15 18.91 0.39 30.60
N SER A 16 18.15 1.41 30.23
CA SER A 16 16.70 1.31 30.07
C SER A 16 16.41 0.27 28.99
N ALA A 17 15.76 -0.83 29.37
CA ALA A 17 15.23 -1.79 28.41
C ALA A 17 14.15 -1.08 27.59
N SER A 18 14.36 -0.93 26.29
CA SER A 18 13.29 -0.52 25.39
C SER A 18 12.36 -1.71 25.24
N GLU A 19 11.10 -1.56 25.61
CA GLU A 19 10.08 -2.55 25.28
C GLU A 19 9.98 -2.66 23.76
N THR A 20 10.17 -3.87 23.23
CA THR A 20 10.00 -4.13 21.81
C THR A 20 8.51 -4.13 21.51
N ILE A 21 8.01 -3.03 20.94
CA ILE A 21 6.65 -2.97 20.41
C ILE A 21 6.60 -3.88 19.18
N THR A 22 5.84 -4.97 19.27
CA THR A 22 5.55 -5.83 18.13
C THR A 22 4.21 -5.41 17.53
N VAL A 23 4.24 -4.93 16.29
CA VAL A 23 3.04 -4.62 15.52
C VAL A 23 2.78 -5.79 14.58
N ASN A 24 1.62 -6.43 14.72
CA ASN A 24 1.17 -7.50 13.83
C ASN A 24 -0.01 -6.98 13.00
N SER A 25 0.00 -7.24 11.69
CA SER A 25 -1.17 -6.99 10.86
C SER A 25 -2.30 -7.97 11.21
N GLN A 26 -3.55 -7.52 11.03
CA GLN A 26 -4.72 -8.39 11.16
C GLN A 26 -4.69 -9.50 10.08
N SER A 27 -5.45 -10.58 10.33
CA SER A 27 -5.58 -11.72 9.40
C SER A 27 -6.25 -11.31 8.10
N ASN A 28 -7.20 -10.39 8.15
CA ASN A 28 -7.87 -9.85 6.98
C ASN A 28 -6.90 -8.98 6.18
N LYS A 29 -6.77 -9.28 4.89
CA LYS A 29 -5.92 -8.54 3.95
C LYS A 29 -6.80 -7.91 2.88
N THR A 30 -6.50 -6.65 2.56
CA THR A 30 -7.09 -5.96 1.42
C THR A 30 -6.18 -6.12 0.22
N ALA A 31 -6.69 -6.71 -0.87
CA ALA A 31 -5.99 -6.75 -2.15
C ALA A 31 -6.14 -5.38 -2.84
N VAL A 32 -5.05 -4.87 -3.42
CA VAL A 32 -5.10 -3.64 -4.23
C VAL A 32 -5.01 -4.05 -5.69
N VAL A 33 -5.93 -3.52 -6.51
CA VAL A 33 -5.95 -3.72 -7.96
C VAL A 33 -5.88 -2.35 -8.63
N GLU A 34 -4.80 -2.12 -9.36
CA GLU A 34 -4.56 -0.86 -10.09
C GLU A 34 -4.73 -1.11 -11.58
N LEU A 35 -5.77 -0.52 -12.16
CA LEU A 35 -6.02 -0.53 -13.59
C LEU A 35 -5.53 0.77 -14.22
N TYR A 36 -4.66 0.67 -15.23
CA TYR A 36 -4.25 1.79 -16.06
C TYR A 36 -5.06 1.75 -17.35
N THR A 37 -5.91 2.76 -17.58
CA THR A 37 -6.93 2.78 -18.65
C THR A 37 -6.98 4.12 -19.37
N SER A 38 -7.74 4.23 -20.47
CA SER A 38 -8.01 5.50 -21.16
C SER A 38 -9.27 5.38 -22.01
N GLU A 39 -10.10 6.43 -22.05
CA GLU A 39 -11.23 6.54 -22.98
C GLU A 39 -10.78 6.46 -24.45
N GLY A 40 -9.52 6.86 -24.75
CA GLY A 40 -8.93 6.76 -26.09
C GLY A 40 -8.46 5.34 -26.47
N CYS A 41 -8.42 4.41 -25.51
CA CYS A 41 -7.93 3.04 -25.70
C CYS A 41 -9.07 2.08 -26.06
N SER A 42 -9.16 1.67 -27.32
CA SER A 42 -10.24 0.76 -27.80
C SER A 42 -10.26 -0.63 -27.13
N SER A 43 -9.12 -1.09 -26.58
CA SER A 43 -8.99 -2.38 -25.91
C SER A 43 -9.23 -2.32 -24.39
N CYS A 44 -9.41 -1.12 -23.83
CA CYS A 44 -9.58 -0.91 -22.38
C CYS A 44 -11.00 -1.20 -21.83
N PRO A 45 -12.11 -1.01 -22.58
CA PRO A 45 -13.47 -1.25 -22.04
C PRO A 45 -13.72 -2.63 -21.42
N PRO A 46 -13.14 -3.75 -21.91
CA PRO A 46 -13.22 -5.03 -21.21
C PRO A 46 -12.59 -5.03 -19.83
N ALA A 47 -11.46 -4.33 -19.64
CA ALA A 47 -10.78 -4.23 -18.35
C ALA A 47 -11.54 -3.34 -17.37
N ASP A 48 -12.10 -2.21 -17.84
CA ASP A 48 -12.94 -1.32 -17.03
C ASP A 48 -14.17 -2.07 -16.48
N ARG A 49 -14.87 -2.82 -17.35
CA ARG A 49 -16.01 -3.65 -16.94
C ARG A 49 -15.63 -4.77 -15.96
N TRP A 50 -14.44 -5.34 -16.14
CA TRP A 50 -13.95 -6.36 -15.21
C TRP A 50 -13.67 -5.77 -13.83
N LEU A 51 -13.09 -4.57 -13.75
CA LEU A 51 -12.85 -3.87 -12.49
C LEU A 51 -14.17 -3.50 -11.80
N GLU A 52 -15.17 -3.01 -12.56
CA GLU A 52 -16.52 -2.76 -12.05
C GLU A 52 -17.17 -4.03 -11.47
N ALA A 53 -17.09 -5.15 -12.19
CA ALA A 53 -17.61 -6.44 -11.74
C ALA A 53 -16.88 -6.97 -10.51
N LEU A 54 -15.57 -6.74 -10.40
CA LEU A 54 -14.77 -7.09 -9.23
C LEU A 54 -15.27 -6.34 -7.99
N ILE A 55 -15.52 -5.04 -8.10
CA ILE A 55 -16.06 -4.22 -7.01
C ILE A 55 -17.46 -4.72 -6.60
N ALA A 56 -18.32 -5.04 -7.58
CA ALA A 56 -19.69 -5.51 -7.33
C ALA A 56 -19.75 -6.89 -6.65
N THR A 57 -18.73 -7.72 -6.86
CA THR A 57 -18.66 -9.09 -6.31
C THR A 57 -17.79 -9.20 -5.07
N ALA A 58 -17.02 -8.15 -4.75
CA ALA A 58 -16.20 -8.07 -3.54
C ALA A 58 -17.09 -8.15 -2.29
N SER A 59 -17.24 -9.35 -1.75
CA SER A 59 -17.96 -9.65 -0.52
C SER A 59 -17.31 -10.87 0.15
N GLY A 60 -17.09 -10.83 1.47
CA GLY A 60 -16.47 -11.93 2.22
C GLY A 60 -15.00 -11.70 2.62
N GLU A 61 -14.15 -12.72 2.48
CA GLU A 61 -12.74 -12.75 2.96
C GLU A 61 -11.75 -11.90 2.17
N LEU A 62 -12.12 -11.43 0.97
CA LEU A 62 -11.28 -10.61 0.11
C LEU A 62 -11.87 -9.20 0.04
N ASP A 63 -11.31 -8.33 0.86
CA ASP A 63 -11.48 -6.89 0.70
C ASP A 63 -10.63 -6.44 -0.50
N VAL A 64 -11.22 -5.68 -1.43
CA VAL A 64 -10.51 -5.24 -2.65
C VAL A 64 -10.60 -3.73 -2.75
N LEU A 65 -9.43 -3.08 -2.76
CA LEU A 65 -9.28 -1.69 -3.15
C LEU A 65 -9.01 -1.64 -4.66
N ALA A 66 -10.03 -1.29 -5.43
CA ALA A 66 -9.92 -1.10 -6.86
C ALA A 66 -9.62 0.37 -7.19
N LEU A 67 -8.58 0.60 -7.99
CA LEU A 67 -8.15 1.92 -8.46
C LEU A 67 -8.10 1.92 -9.99
N ALA A 68 -8.67 2.96 -10.61
CA ALA A 68 -8.57 3.19 -12.04
C ALA A 68 -7.80 4.48 -12.28
N PHE A 69 -6.64 4.37 -12.92
CA PHE A 69 -5.78 5.46 -13.31
C PHE A 69 -5.91 5.68 -14.82
N HIS A 70 -6.48 6.82 -15.19
CA HIS A 70 -6.52 7.23 -16.57
C HIS A 70 -5.13 7.73 -17.01
N VAL A 71 -4.69 7.31 -18.19
CA VAL A 71 -3.36 7.62 -18.74
C VAL A 71 -3.48 8.46 -20.00
N ASP A 72 -2.55 9.39 -20.19
CA ASP A 72 -2.58 10.40 -21.25
C ASP A 72 -1.87 9.98 -22.54
N TYR A 73 -1.06 8.92 -22.50
CA TYR A 73 -0.26 8.50 -23.65
C TYR A 73 -1.10 7.94 -24.81
N TRP A 74 -2.43 7.82 -24.70
CA TRP A 74 -3.33 7.51 -25.79
C TRP A 74 -3.88 8.76 -26.51
N ASP A 75 -3.69 9.95 -25.95
CA ASP A 75 -4.26 11.21 -26.46
C ASP A 75 -3.77 11.57 -27.87
N TYR A 76 -2.62 11.04 -28.29
CA TYR A 76 -2.09 11.27 -29.64
C TYR A 76 -3.00 10.74 -30.76
N ILE A 77 -3.94 9.85 -30.45
CA ILE A 77 -4.92 9.32 -31.41
C ILE A 77 -6.03 10.34 -31.74
N GLY A 78 -6.12 11.44 -30.99
CA GLY A 78 -7.03 12.55 -31.25
C GLY A 78 -8.27 12.59 -30.35
N TRP A 79 -8.45 11.58 -29.49
CA TRP A 79 -9.36 11.64 -28.34
C TRP A 79 -8.54 11.97 -27.09
N LYS A 80 -8.80 13.11 -26.46
CA LYS A 80 -8.19 13.45 -25.17
C LYS A 80 -9.08 12.96 -24.04
N ASP A 81 -8.56 12.02 -23.27
CA ASP A 81 -9.26 11.54 -22.09
C ASP A 81 -9.28 12.63 -21.01
N ARG A 82 -10.47 13.03 -20.57
CA ARG A 82 -10.63 14.11 -19.57
C ARG A 82 -10.23 13.70 -18.15
N PHE A 83 -10.00 12.42 -17.92
CA PHE A 83 -9.66 11.86 -16.61
C PHE A 83 -8.16 11.57 -16.46
N ALA A 84 -7.39 11.63 -17.55
CA ALA A 84 -5.94 11.45 -17.58
C ALA A 84 -5.17 12.69 -17.10
#